data_AF-A0A425DI64-F1
#
_entry.id   AF-A0A425DI64-F1
#
_cell.length_a   1.000
_cell.length_b   1.000
_cell.length_c   1.000
_cell.angle_alpha   90.00
_cell.angle_beta   90.00
_cell.angle_gamma   90.00
#
_symmetry.space_group_name_H-M   'P 1'
#
loop_
_entity.id
_entity.type
_entity.pdbx_description
1 polymer ?
#
loop_
_entity_poly.entity_id
_entity_poly.type
_entity_poly.pdbx_seq_one_letter_code
_entity_poly.pdbx_strand_id
1 'polypeptide(L)'
;MSVDRCDAIAGPASSSCSSGCKSSNGLTCNGRGSCQTADGAAYKCACNTGWSGVHCEVVVDGSCQAGVGSCGAHGKCANGTCQCDEGYSGAQCEVGTTTTQAPLVTSAAPSDQGIGPIPSPSTGLSSSTIIAIVVIILALLAIGIVAFLIVKKKKREREAAELRALINQDDDNDREHVTTPKAAIQVL
;
A
#
# COMPACT_ATOMS: atom_id res chain seq x y z
N MET A 1 4.21 -18.68 6.49
CA MET A 1 5.22 -17.69 6.87
C MET A 1 5.13 -17.53 8.38
N SER A 2 6.12 -18.03 9.11
CA SER A 2 6.19 -17.94 10.57
C SER A 2 6.66 -16.55 10.97
N VAL A 3 5.86 -15.87 11.78
CA VAL A 3 6.11 -14.52 12.28
C VAL A 3 6.61 -14.68 13.71
N ASP A 4 7.90 -14.40 13.94
CA ASP A 4 8.53 -14.53 15.26
C ASP A 4 8.67 -13.14 15.90
N ARG A 5 8.58 -13.07 17.22
CA ARG A 5 8.84 -11.81 17.94
C ARG A 5 10.34 -11.49 17.90
N CYS A 6 10.70 -10.22 17.70
CA CYS A 6 12.11 -9.84 17.54
C CYS A 6 12.97 -10.14 18.78
N ASP A 7 12.38 -10.11 19.98
CA ASP A 7 13.03 -10.43 21.25
C ASP A 7 13.32 -11.94 21.42
N ALA A 8 12.66 -12.79 20.65
CA ALA A 8 12.88 -14.24 20.65
C ALA A 8 13.95 -14.70 19.65
N ILE A 9 14.46 -13.79 18.80
CA ILE A 9 15.46 -14.11 17.77
C ILE A 9 16.86 -14.03 18.37
N ALA A 10 17.73 -14.97 18.02
CA ALA A 10 19.12 -14.95 18.44
C ALA A 10 20.00 -14.13 17.47
N GLY A 11 21.01 -13.44 18.02
CA GLY A 11 22.05 -12.78 17.25
C GLY A 11 21.65 -11.43 16.63
N PRO A 12 22.41 -10.93 15.65
CA PRO A 12 22.28 -9.56 15.13
C PRO A 12 20.95 -9.30 14.40
N ALA A 13 20.26 -10.35 13.97
CA ALA A 13 18.92 -10.20 13.39
C ALA A 13 17.90 -9.66 14.40
N SER A 14 18.06 -9.96 15.70
CA SER A 14 17.18 -9.44 16.76
C SER A 14 17.28 -7.92 16.90
N SER A 15 18.51 -7.38 16.85
CA SER A 15 18.73 -5.94 17.00
C SER A 15 18.28 -5.17 15.75
N SER A 16 18.52 -5.69 14.54
CA SER A 16 17.99 -5.11 13.29
C SER A 16 16.46 -5.16 13.23
N CYS A 17 15.84 -6.23 13.72
CA CYS A 17 14.39 -6.37 13.81
C CYS A 17 13.80 -5.34 14.81
N SER A 18 14.37 -5.28 16.01
CA SER A 18 13.91 -4.40 17.08
C SER A 18 14.12 -2.92 16.78
N SER A 19 15.22 -2.56 16.12
CA SER A 19 15.52 -1.16 15.76
C SER A 19 14.52 -0.62 14.74
N GLY A 20 14.06 -1.46 13.81
CA GLY A 20 13.06 -1.07 12.83
C GLY A 20 11.72 -0.65 13.44
N CYS A 21 11.27 -1.35 14.47
CA CYS A 21 10.01 -1.03 15.14
C CYS A 21 10.09 0.16 16.10
N LYS A 22 11.25 0.78 16.31
CA LYS A 22 11.35 1.95 17.18
C LYS A 22 10.69 3.15 16.50
N SER A 23 9.76 3.77 17.22
CA SER A 23 9.13 5.02 16.82
C SER A 23 10.02 6.23 17.16
N SER A 24 9.60 7.42 16.74
CA SER A 24 10.27 8.69 17.02
C SER A 24 10.39 9.03 18.51
N ASN A 25 9.51 8.47 19.35
CA ASN A 25 9.59 8.58 20.81
C ASN A 25 10.55 7.55 21.47
N GLY A 26 11.27 6.76 20.67
CA GLY A 26 12.22 5.76 21.14
C GLY A 26 11.58 4.47 21.66
N LEU A 27 10.25 4.39 21.70
CA LEU A 27 9.51 3.19 22.13
C LEU A 27 9.29 2.24 20.95
N THR A 28 9.47 0.95 21.20
CA THR A 28 9.11 -0.10 20.23
C THR A 28 7.60 -0.10 20.02
N CYS A 29 7.16 0.08 18.78
CA CYS A 29 5.74 0.16 18.41
C CYS A 29 4.96 1.16 19.27
N ASN A 30 5.57 2.32 19.59
CA ASN A 30 5.04 3.35 20.50
C ASN A 30 4.65 2.84 21.90
N GLY A 31 5.14 1.67 22.31
CA GLY A 31 4.72 0.98 23.54
C GLY A 31 3.32 0.35 23.45
N ARG A 32 2.74 0.28 22.24
CA ARG A 32 1.35 -0.08 21.95
C ARG A 32 1.26 -1.28 21.00
N GLY A 33 2.30 -2.09 20.97
CA GLY A 33 2.37 -3.29 20.15
C GLY A 33 3.60 -4.13 20.43
N SER A 34 3.65 -5.29 19.80
CA SER A 34 4.83 -6.18 19.80
C SER A 34 5.54 -6.12 18.45
N CYS A 35 6.86 -5.97 18.47
CA CYS A 35 7.66 -6.00 17.25
C CYS A 35 7.92 -7.45 16.82
N GLN A 36 7.62 -7.74 15.56
CA GLN A 36 7.73 -9.06 14.97
C GLN A 36 8.44 -9.02 13.63
N THR A 37 9.04 -10.13 13.22
CA THR A 37 9.55 -10.27 11.85
C THR A 37 8.41 -10.28 10.84
N ALA A 38 8.70 -9.74 9.66
CA ALA A 38 7.96 -9.99 8.45
C ALA A 38 8.95 -10.62 7.45
N ASP A 39 8.43 -11.28 6.41
CA ASP A 39 9.21 -12.12 5.50
C ASP A 39 10.58 -11.53 5.11
N GLY A 40 11.62 -12.36 5.19
CA GLY A 40 12.91 -12.10 4.55
C GLY A 40 13.75 -10.93 5.10
N ALA A 41 13.59 -10.56 6.38
CA ALA A 41 14.29 -9.49 7.14
C ALA A 41 13.55 -8.14 7.26
N ALA A 42 12.27 -8.07 6.88
CA ALA A 42 11.42 -6.95 7.25
C ALA A 42 10.96 -7.08 8.72
N TYR A 43 10.52 -5.97 9.31
CA TYR A 43 9.91 -5.91 10.64
C TYR A 43 8.49 -5.35 10.52
N LYS A 44 7.63 -5.69 11.47
CA LYS A 44 6.30 -5.09 11.60
C LYS A 44 5.89 -5.00 13.07
N CYS A 45 5.11 -3.98 13.38
CA CYS A 45 4.43 -3.87 14.65
C CYS A 45 3.09 -4.60 14.62
N ALA A 46 2.92 -5.60 15.48
CA ALA A 46 1.62 -6.15 15.81
C ALA A 46 0.99 -5.27 16.90
N CYS A 47 0.09 -4.37 16.49
CA CYS A 47 -0.52 -3.39 17.39
C CYS A 47 -1.53 -4.02 18.34
N ASN A 48 -1.62 -3.43 19.53
CA ASN A 48 -2.60 -3.78 20.53
C ASN A 48 -3.99 -3.36 20.08
N THR A 49 -5.03 -3.97 20.64
CA THR A 49 -6.44 -3.61 20.39
C THR A 49 -6.65 -2.10 20.57
N GLY A 50 -7.31 -1.48 19.59
CA GLY A 50 -7.54 -0.04 19.51
C GLY A 50 -6.48 0.76 18.75
N TRP A 51 -5.39 0.13 18.29
CA TRP A 51 -4.24 0.79 17.66
C TRP A 51 -3.89 0.24 16.27
N SER A 52 -3.39 1.11 15.41
CA SER A 52 -2.88 0.79 14.06
C SER A 52 -1.77 1.75 13.64
N GLY A 53 -1.30 1.62 12.40
CA GLY A 53 -0.16 2.37 11.87
C GLY A 53 1.10 1.52 11.80
N VAL A 54 2.16 2.08 11.24
CA VAL A 54 3.42 1.35 11.04
C VAL A 54 4.09 1.04 12.38
N HIS A 55 3.92 1.94 13.35
CA HIS A 55 4.48 1.85 14.69
C HIS A 55 3.39 1.93 15.77
N CYS A 56 2.13 1.63 15.47
CA CYS A 56 1.00 1.70 16.40
C CYS A 56 0.72 3.11 16.95
N GLU A 57 0.87 4.11 16.10
CA GLU A 57 0.66 5.54 16.39
C GLU A 57 -0.78 6.03 16.16
N VAL A 58 -1.59 5.27 15.43
CA VAL A 58 -2.95 5.66 15.04
C VAL A 58 -3.97 4.97 15.94
N VAL A 59 -4.81 5.76 16.62
CA VAL A 59 -5.97 5.26 17.34
C VAL A 59 -7.06 4.89 16.33
N VAL A 60 -7.51 3.63 16.33
CA VAL A 60 -8.59 3.15 15.45
C VAL A 60 -9.94 3.36 16.13
N ASP A 61 -10.01 3.01 17.41
CA ASP A 61 -11.19 3.16 18.26
C ASP A 61 -10.78 3.23 19.75
N GLY A 62 -11.76 3.46 20.64
CA GLY A 62 -11.56 3.45 22.09
C GLY A 62 -11.62 2.05 22.71
N SER A 63 -11.52 0.98 21.91
CA SER A 63 -11.50 -0.37 22.43
C SER A 63 -10.16 -0.70 23.08
N CYS A 64 -10.20 -1.58 24.07
CA CYS A 64 -9.03 -1.94 24.84
C CYS A 64 -9.06 -3.40 25.27
N GLN A 65 -7.88 -3.91 25.65
CA GLN A 65 -7.76 -5.19 26.33
C GLN A 65 -6.98 -5.02 27.64
N ALA A 66 -7.52 -5.59 28.72
CA ALA A 66 -6.89 -5.53 30.05
C ALA A 66 -5.47 -6.12 30.02
N GLY A 67 -4.52 -5.40 30.62
CA GLY A 67 -3.12 -5.81 30.69
C GLY A 67 -2.28 -5.54 29.43
N VAL A 68 -2.86 -4.96 28.37
CA VAL A 68 -2.16 -4.73 27.08
C VAL A 68 -1.83 -3.25 26.84
N GLY A 69 -2.01 -2.37 27.84
CA GLY A 69 -1.60 -0.96 27.74
C GLY A 69 -2.35 -0.11 26.70
N SER A 70 -3.55 -0.51 26.27
CA SER A 70 -4.34 0.25 25.28
C SER A 70 -4.72 1.65 25.79
N CYS A 71 -5.11 1.78 27.06
CA CYS A 71 -5.62 3.01 27.69
C CYS A 71 -4.54 3.98 28.19
N GLY A 72 -3.33 3.89 27.64
CA GLY A 72 -2.20 4.72 28.06
C GLY A 72 -1.80 4.50 29.52
N ALA A 73 -1.19 5.51 30.13
CA ALA A 73 -0.71 5.47 31.51
C ALA A 73 -1.75 5.96 32.54
N HIS A 74 -2.86 6.52 32.08
CA HIS A 74 -3.86 7.22 32.90
C HIS A 74 -5.25 6.60 32.77
N GLY A 75 -5.29 5.30 32.50
CA GLY A 75 -6.53 4.60 32.25
C GLY A 75 -6.39 3.10 32.42
N LYS A 76 -7.50 2.47 32.78
CA LYS A 76 -7.65 1.03 32.91
C LYS A 76 -8.71 0.54 31.95
N CYS A 77 -8.45 -0.61 31.33
CA CYS A 77 -9.43 -1.21 30.45
C CYS A 77 -10.51 -1.94 31.27
N ALA A 78 -11.77 -1.57 31.09
CA ALA A 78 -12.92 -2.24 31.69
C ALA A 78 -14.00 -2.48 30.64
N ASN A 79 -14.43 -3.74 30.49
CA ASN A 79 -15.45 -4.14 29.51
C ASN A 79 -15.15 -3.68 28.06
N GLY A 80 -13.86 -3.68 27.68
CA GLY A 80 -13.43 -3.25 26.35
C GLY A 80 -13.46 -1.73 26.13
N THR A 81 -13.63 -0.92 27.18
CA THR A 81 -13.56 0.55 27.12
C THR A 81 -12.58 1.08 28.16
N CYS A 82 -11.87 2.15 27.81
CA CYS A 82 -10.96 2.80 28.74
C CYS A 82 -11.69 3.62 29.79
N GLN A 83 -11.47 3.28 31.05
CA GLN A 83 -11.84 4.09 32.21
C GLN A 83 -10.65 4.95 32.60
N CYS A 84 -10.70 6.22 32.20
CA CYS A 84 -9.65 7.18 32.51
C CYS A 84 -9.63 7.56 33.98
N ASP A 85 -8.44 7.87 34.47
CA ASP A 85 -8.22 8.40 35.80
C ASP A 85 -8.71 9.84 35.88
N GLU A 86 -8.91 10.34 37.10
CA GLU A 86 -9.44 11.68 37.32
C GLU A 86 -8.54 12.74 36.66
N GLY A 87 -9.16 13.64 35.89
CA GLY A 87 -8.44 14.65 35.13
C GLY A 87 -7.86 14.17 33.80
N TYR A 88 -8.19 12.96 33.35
CA TYR A 88 -7.84 12.45 32.02
C TYR A 88 -9.08 12.05 31.22
N SER A 89 -9.00 12.21 29.90
CA SER A 89 -10.07 11.93 28.95
C SER A 89 -9.50 11.54 27.59
N GLY A 90 -10.36 11.26 26.61
CA GLY A 90 -9.96 10.74 25.30
C GLY A 90 -10.22 9.24 25.18
N ALA A 91 -10.09 8.71 23.97
CA ALA A 91 -10.39 7.30 23.69
C ALA A 91 -9.42 6.33 24.40
N GLN A 92 -8.21 6.80 24.69
CA GLN A 92 -7.13 6.04 25.32
C GLN A 92 -6.49 6.84 26.47
N CYS A 93 -7.28 7.74 27.09
CA CYS A 93 -6.88 8.55 28.26
C CYS A 93 -5.65 9.43 28.03
N GLU A 94 -5.46 9.90 26.80
CA GLU A 94 -4.33 10.71 26.36
C GLU A 94 -4.50 12.21 26.64
N VAL A 95 -5.72 12.68 26.88
CA VAL A 95 -6.03 14.10 27.08
C VAL A 95 -6.07 14.40 28.57
N GLY A 96 -4.98 14.95 29.11
CA GLY A 96 -4.94 15.49 30.46
C GLY A 96 -5.68 16.84 30.52
N THR A 97 -6.72 16.94 31.34
CA THR A 97 -7.31 18.22 31.70
C THR A 97 -6.37 18.87 32.71
N THR A 98 -5.47 19.73 32.24
CA THR A 98 -4.74 20.68 33.08
C THR A 98 -5.70 21.75 33.62
N THR A 99 -6.72 21.32 34.37
CA THR A 99 -7.56 22.24 35.12
C THR A 99 -7.00 22.28 36.52
N THR A 100 -6.16 23.29 36.77
CA THR A 100 -6.00 23.89 38.08
C THR A 100 -7.37 23.93 38.73
N GLN A 101 -7.55 23.16 39.80
CA GLN A 101 -8.77 23.16 40.58
C GLN A 101 -9.02 24.59 41.07
N ALA A 102 -10.03 25.25 40.53
CA ALA A 102 -10.79 26.25 41.26
C ALA A 102 -12.06 25.54 41.75
N PRO A 103 -12.35 25.56 43.06
CA PRO A 103 -13.42 24.76 43.65
C PRO A 103 -14.79 25.16 43.10
N LEU A 104 -15.70 24.18 43.08
CA LEU A 104 -17.08 24.29 42.62
C LEU A 104 -17.74 25.62 43.03
N VAL A 105 -17.98 26.49 42.05
CA VAL A 105 -19.04 27.49 42.13
C VAL A 105 -20.24 27.00 41.34
N THR A 106 -21.23 26.49 42.08
CA THR A 106 -22.60 26.38 41.60
C THR A 106 -23.08 27.78 41.20
N SER A 107 -23.23 28.05 39.90
CA SER A 107 -24.20 29.05 39.43
C SER A 107 -24.58 28.80 37.98
N ALA A 108 -25.88 28.55 37.79
CA ALA A 108 -26.71 28.95 36.65
C ALA A 108 -26.14 28.82 35.22
N ALA A 109 -26.78 27.94 34.46
CA ALA A 109 -26.73 27.91 33.01
C ALA A 109 -26.94 29.30 32.37
N PRO A 110 -26.09 29.69 31.42
CA PRO A 110 -26.48 30.51 30.29
C PRO A 110 -26.76 29.58 29.10
N SER A 111 -27.97 29.66 28.58
CA SER A 111 -28.28 29.19 27.24
C SER A 111 -27.53 30.09 26.26
N ASP A 112 -26.38 29.64 25.75
CA ASP A 112 -25.69 30.32 24.66
C ASP A 112 -25.75 29.48 23.38
N GLN A 113 -26.19 30.15 22.32
CA GLN A 113 -26.46 29.56 21.03
C GLN A 113 -25.19 29.52 20.19
N GLY A 114 -24.92 28.36 19.59
CA GLY A 114 -24.39 28.28 18.22
C GLY A 114 -22.97 28.77 18.01
N ILE A 115 -22.02 27.84 18.12
CA ILE A 115 -20.82 27.86 17.27
C ILE A 115 -20.74 26.48 16.60
N GLY A 116 -21.01 26.47 15.30
CA GLY A 116 -20.97 25.26 14.48
C GLY A 116 -19.57 24.63 14.44
N PRO A 117 -19.46 23.36 14.02
CA PRO A 117 -18.18 22.66 13.95
C PRO A 117 -17.22 23.38 13.00
N ILE A 118 -16.03 23.68 13.52
CA ILE A 118 -14.88 24.12 12.73
C ILE A 118 -14.51 22.97 11.78
N PRO A 119 -14.44 23.18 10.45
CA PRO A 119 -14.00 22.13 9.54
C PRO A 119 -12.50 21.89 9.72
N SER A 120 -12.15 20.77 10.35
CA SER A 120 -10.79 20.23 10.33
C SER A 120 -10.41 19.89 8.87
N PRO A 121 -9.19 20.21 8.40
CA PRO A 121 -8.71 19.72 7.12
C PRO A 121 -8.49 18.21 7.23
N SER A 122 -9.54 17.44 6.94
CA SER A 122 -9.41 16.02 6.64
C SER A 122 -8.78 15.92 5.27
N THR A 123 -7.49 15.61 5.21
CA THR A 123 -6.89 14.95 4.05
C THR A 123 -7.42 13.52 3.97
N GLY A 124 -8.75 13.41 3.83
CA GLY A 124 -9.37 12.18 3.42
C GLY A 124 -8.91 11.91 2.01
N LEU A 125 -8.07 10.89 1.81
CA LEU A 125 -8.03 10.21 0.53
C LEU A 125 -9.43 9.58 0.36
N SER A 126 -10.36 10.40 -0.13
CA SER A 126 -11.71 9.95 -0.44
C SER A 126 -11.61 8.74 -1.37
N SER A 127 -12.46 7.74 -1.18
CA SER A 127 -12.50 6.53 -2.01
C SER A 127 -12.63 6.83 -3.52
N SER A 128 -13.01 8.05 -3.88
CA SER A 128 -13.03 8.60 -5.23
C SER A 128 -11.65 8.68 -5.91
N THR A 129 -10.55 8.88 -5.18
CA THR A 129 -9.20 8.96 -5.76
C THR A 129 -8.69 7.60 -6.20
N ILE A 130 -9.10 6.53 -5.49
CA ILE A 130 -8.72 5.15 -5.82
C ILE A 130 -9.34 4.74 -7.16
N ILE A 131 -10.62 5.08 -7.39
CA ILE A 131 -11.31 4.81 -8.65
C ILE A 131 -10.61 5.53 -9.81
N ALA A 132 -10.20 6.79 -9.62
CA ALA A 132 -9.47 7.53 -10.64
C ALA A 132 -8.12 6.88 -10.99
N ILE A 133 -7.35 6.43 -9.98
CA ILE A 133 -6.06 5.74 -10.20
C ILE A 133 -6.27 4.41 -10.92
N VAL A 134 -7.29 3.62 -10.52
CA VAL A 134 -7.61 2.35 -11.17
C VAL A 134 -7.98 2.57 -12.63
N VAL A 135 -8.78 3.59 -12.94
CA VAL A 135 -9.14 3.93 -14.32
C VAL A 135 -7.91 4.34 -15.14
N ILE A 136 -7.00 5.14 -14.55
CA ILE A 136 -5.75 5.52 -15.22
C ILE A 136 -4.87 4.30 -15.49
N ILE A 137 -4.72 3.38 -14.52
CA ILE A 137 -3.95 2.15 -14.69
C ILE A 137 -4.57 1.28 -15.80
N LEU A 138 -5.88 1.09 -15.80
CA LEU A 138 -6.57 0.32 -16.83
C LEU A 138 -6.41 0.96 -18.22
N ALA A 139 -6.48 2.28 -18.32
CA ALA A 139 -6.24 3.00 -19.57
C ALA A 139 -4.81 2.82 -20.07
N LEU A 140 -3.80 2.92 -19.19
CA LEU A 140 -2.39 2.72 -19.55
C LEU A 140 -2.10 1.27 -19.97
N LEU A 141 -2.69 0.29 -19.28
CA LEU A 141 -2.59 -1.12 -19.67
C LEU A 141 -3.23 -1.37 -21.03
N ALA A 142 -4.42 -0.80 -21.28
CA ALA A 142 -5.08 -0.92 -22.58
C ALA A 142 -4.24 -0.29 -23.71
N ILE A 143 -3.68 0.91 -23.49
CA ILE A 143 -2.78 1.56 -24.45
C ILE A 143 -1.53 0.71 -24.71
N GLY A 144 -0.92 0.16 -23.65
CA GLY A 144 0.24 -0.71 -23.76
C GLY A 144 -0.05 -1.99 -24.55
N ILE A 145 -1.19 -2.63 -24.30
CA ILE A 145 -1.63 -3.82 -25.05
C ILE A 145 -1.88 -3.48 -26.52
N VAL A 146 -2.59 -2.37 -26.81
CA VAL A 146 -2.86 -1.94 -28.19
C VAL A 146 -1.55 -1.64 -28.93
N ALA A 147 -0.63 -0.90 -28.31
CA ALA A 147 0.69 -0.63 -28.88
C ALA A 147 1.48 -1.92 -29.15
N PHE A 148 1.48 -2.85 -28.19
CA PHE A 148 2.12 -4.16 -28.35
C PHE A 148 1.51 -4.97 -29.50
N LEU A 149 0.18 -4.98 -29.63
CA LEU A 149 -0.53 -5.67 -30.73
C LEU A 149 -0.22 -5.03 -32.09
N ILE A 150 -0.15 -3.70 -32.16
CA ILE A 150 0.25 -2.97 -33.38
C ILE A 150 1.68 -3.32 -33.77
N VAL A 151 2.62 -3.32 -32.83
CA VAL A 151 4.02 -3.70 -33.08
C VAL A 151 4.11 -5.15 -33.52
N LYS A 152 3.39 -6.06 -32.84
CA LYS A 152 3.37 -7.49 -33.18
C LYS A 152 2.70 -7.76 -34.53
N LYS A 153 1.68 -6.99 -34.90
CA LYS A 153 1.05 -7.04 -36.22
C LYS A 153 2.03 -6.55 -37.30
N LYS A 154 2.65 -5.39 -37.09
CA LYS A 154 3.64 -4.81 -38.00
C LYS A 154 4.87 -5.70 -38.18
N LYS A 155 5.30 -6.40 -37.12
CA LYS A 155 6.38 -7.38 -37.19
C LYS A 155 6.01 -8.57 -38.08
N ARG A 156 4.81 -9.16 -37.88
CA ARG A 156 4.31 -10.26 -38.72
C ARG A 156 4.12 -9.85 -40.18
N GLU A 157 3.71 -8.61 -40.44
CA GLU A 157 3.61 -8.06 -41.79
C GLU A 157 4.98 -7.93 -42.48
N ARG A 158 6.04 -7.57 -41.74
CA ARG A 158 7.42 -7.55 -42.27
C ARG A 158 7.92 -8.96 -42.60
N GLU A 159 7.75 -9.91 -41.69
CA GLU A 159 8.15 -11.30 -41.91
C GLU A 159 7.40 -11.93 -43.10
N ALA A 160 6.10 -11.62 -43.26
CA ALA A 160 5.32 -12.07 -44.40
C ALA A 160 5.71 -11.38 -45.72
N ALA A 161 6.18 -10.14 -45.70
CA ALA A 161 6.67 -9.44 -46.88
C ALA A 161 8.01 -10.01 -47.37
N GLU A 162 8.92 -10.36 -46.45
CA GLU A 162 10.20 -11.00 -46.80
C GLU A 162 9.98 -12.39 -47.42
N LEU A 163 9.10 -13.23 -46.85
CA LEU A 163 8.78 -14.53 -47.42
C LEU A 163 8.16 -14.43 -48.81
N ARG A 164 7.29 -13.45 -49.05
CA ARG A 164 6.69 -13.20 -50.38
C ARG A 164 7.72 -12.74 -51.40
N ALA A 165 8.71 -11.94 -50.99
CA ALA A 165 9.80 -11.51 -51.86
C ALA A 165 10.67 -12.70 -52.31
N LEU A 166 10.94 -13.64 -51.40
CA LEU A 166 11.68 -14.87 -51.74
C LEU A 166 10.92 -15.74 -52.75
N ILE A 167 9.61 -15.97 -52.54
CA ILE A 167 8.79 -16.78 -53.46
C ILE A 167 8.76 -16.18 -54.87
N ASN A 168 8.61 -14.86 -55.00
CA ASN A 168 8.60 -14.20 -56.32
C ASN A 168 9.95 -14.28 -57.07
N GLN A 169 11.06 -14.52 -56.36
CA GLN A 169 12.39 -14.59 -56.96
C GLN A 169 12.68 -15.97 -57.57
N ASP A 170 12.11 -17.05 -57.02
CA ASP A 170 12.18 -18.39 -57.60
C ASP A 170 11.37 -18.49 -58.91
N ASP A 171 10.17 -17.88 -58.97
CA ASP A 171 9.34 -17.85 -60.20
C ASP A 171 10.02 -17.16 -61.40
N ASP A 172 10.85 -16.13 -61.16
CA ASP A 172 11.59 -15.44 -62.24
C ASP A 172 12.78 -16.28 -62.72
N ASN A 173 13.47 -16.96 -61.79
CA ASN A 173 14.61 -17.81 -62.09
C ASN A 173 14.22 -19.07 -62.90
N ASP A 174 13.05 -19.65 -62.65
CA ASP A 174 12.50 -20.74 -63.48
C ASP A 174 12.03 -20.25 -64.86
N ARG A 175 11.64 -18.97 -64.99
CA ARG A 175 11.18 -18.41 -66.26
C ARG A 175 12.33 -18.07 -67.23
N GLU A 176 13.53 -17.76 -66.75
CA GLU A 176 14.72 -17.60 -67.60
C GLU A 176 15.23 -18.94 -68.18
N HIS A 177 14.93 -20.09 -67.56
CA HIS A 177 15.40 -21.40 -68.06
C HIS A 177 14.54 -22.01 -69.17
N VAL A 178 13.38 -21.40 -69.51
CA VAL A 178 12.43 -21.91 -70.54
C VAL A 178 12.44 -21.06 -71.82
N THR A 179 13.45 -20.21 -72.03
CA THR A 179 13.69 -19.55 -73.33
C THR A 179 15.03 -19.95 -73.93
N THR A 180 15.11 -21.17 -74.49
CA THR A 180 15.74 -21.46 -75.81
C THR A 180 15.60 -22.95 -76.17
N PRO A 181 14.73 -23.26 -77.14
CA PRO A 181 15.24 -24.07 -78.24
C PRO A 181 14.79 -23.49 -79.58
N LYS A 182 15.72 -22.99 -80.38
CA LYS A 182 15.46 -22.84 -81.81
C LYS A 182 16.71 -23.03 -82.66
N ALA A 183 16.81 -24.27 -83.13
CA ALA A 183 17.19 -24.67 -84.48
C ALA A 183 18.55 -24.22 -85.04
N ALA A 184 19.44 -25.20 -85.24
CA ALA A 184 20.20 -25.36 -86.48
C ALA A 184 20.78 -26.79 -86.54
N ILE A 185 19.98 -27.76 -86.96
CA ILE A 185 20.50 -29.03 -87.49
C ILE A 185 20.76 -28.78 -88.98
N GLN A 186 22.02 -28.64 -89.37
CA GLN A 186 22.43 -28.63 -90.77
C GLN A 186 23.04 -29.99 -91.09
N VAL A 187 22.28 -30.79 -91.82
CA VAL A 187 22.76 -32.02 -92.50
C VAL A 187 23.31 -31.60 -93.85
N LEU A 188 24.63 -31.75 -94.04
CA LEU A 188 25.33 -32.16 -95.27
C LEU A 188 26.84 -31.95 -95.11
#